data_AF-A0AAV0WMJ3-F1
#
_entry.id   AF-A0AAV0WMJ3-F1
#
_cell.length_a   1.000
_cell.length_b   1.000
_cell.length_c   1.000
_cell.angle_alpha   90.00
_cell.angle_beta   90.00
_cell.angle_gamma   90.00
#
_symmetry.space_group_name_H-M   'P 1'
#
loop_
_entity.id
_entity.type
_entity.pdbx_description
1 polymer ?
#
loop_
_entity_poly.entity_id
_entity_poly.type
_entity_poly.pdbx_seq_one_letter_code
_entity_poly.pdbx_strand_id
1 'polypeptide(L)'
;MNVINFNTMLSEKNKPLKVIAVQKFRFHKFLINDVEHWCCTVKTCKCFAKVNSLIDIEIEIFNEHKHKPLPENILTRQKISNNLKRKAVD
;
A
#
# COMPACT_ATOMS: atom_id res chain seq x y z
N MET A 1 13.85 -16.79 2.13
CA MET A 1 13.10 -15.69 1.48
C MET A 1 11.89 -15.39 2.35
N ASN A 2 11.78 -14.17 2.89
CA ASN A 2 10.63 -13.79 3.69
C ASN A 2 9.51 -13.38 2.75
N VAL A 3 8.50 -14.24 2.60
CA VAL A 3 7.28 -13.90 1.86
C VAL A 3 6.51 -12.89 2.69
N ILE A 4 6.52 -11.62 2.28
CA ILE A 4 5.76 -10.57 2.95
C ILE A 4 4.41 -10.44 2.24
N ASN A 5 3.34 -10.85 2.92
CA ASN A 5 1.98 -10.67 2.39
C ASN A 5 1.59 -9.18 2.40
N PHE A 6 0.84 -8.76 1.38
CA PHE A 6 0.25 -7.42 1.31
C PHE A 6 -1.24 -7.49 0.98
N ASN A 7 -1.97 -6.47 1.41
CA ASN A 7 -3.36 -6.27 1.01
C ASN A 7 -3.46 -5.05 0.07
N THR A 8 -4.38 -5.10 -0.88
CA THR A 8 -4.71 -3.92 -1.71
C THR A 8 -5.94 -3.22 -1.14
N MET A 9 -5.96 -1.90 -1.23
CA MET A 9 -7.13 -1.08 -0.92
C MET A 9 -7.13 0.20 -1.75
N LEU A 10 -8.23 0.95 -1.76
CA LEU A 10 -8.26 2.26 -2.38
C LEU A 10 -8.13 3.40 -1.38
N SER A 11 -7.50 4.48 -1.83
CA SER A 11 -7.56 5.79 -1.19
C SER A 11 -8.95 6.41 -1.32
N GLU A 12 -9.21 7.46 -0.56
CA GLU A 12 -10.45 8.26 -0.65
C GLU A 12 -10.69 8.83 -2.07
N LYS A 13 -9.62 9.00 -2.85
CA LYS A 13 -9.65 9.46 -4.25
C LYS A 13 -9.65 8.30 -5.26
N ASN A 14 -10.04 7.10 -4.83
CA ASN A 14 -10.14 5.90 -5.65
C ASN A 14 -8.81 5.41 -6.28
N LYS A 15 -7.65 5.89 -5.79
CA LYS A 15 -6.32 5.43 -6.23
C LYS A 15 -5.86 4.20 -5.45
N PRO A 16 -5.16 3.23 -6.08
CA PRO A 16 -4.70 2.01 -5.42
C PRO A 16 -3.64 2.31 -4.35
N LEU A 17 -3.73 1.56 -3.25
CA LEU A 17 -2.80 1.54 -2.12
C LEU A 17 -2.45 0.09 -1.79
N LYS A 18 -1.18 -0.16 -1.48
CA LYS A 18 -0.73 -1.42 -0.88
C LYS A 18 -0.56 -1.23 0.63
N VAL A 19 -1.10 -2.16 1.42
CA VAL A 19 -0.94 -2.22 2.87
C VAL A 19 0.04 -3.35 3.17
N ILE A 20 1.24 -2.98 3.60
CA ILE A 20 2.35 -3.88 3.90
C ILE A 20 2.73 -3.64 5.35
N ALA A 21 2.70 -4.67 6.20
CA ALA A 21 3.01 -4.57 7.64
C ALA A 21 2.31 -3.38 8.35
N VAL A 22 0.99 -3.22 8.13
CA VAL A 22 0.15 -2.15 8.73
C VAL A 22 0.48 -0.73 8.22
N GLN A 23 1.38 -0.59 7.25
CA GLN A 23 1.76 0.68 6.65
C GLN A 23 1.17 0.81 5.24
N LYS A 24 0.71 2.02 4.90
CA LYS A 24 0.12 2.31 3.58
C LYS A 24 1.16 2.87 2.62
N PHE A 25 1.23 2.27 1.45
CA PHE A 25 2.05 2.70 0.34
C PHE A 25 1.19 3.12 -0.86
N ARG A 26 1.59 4.20 -1.51
CA ARG A 26 0.98 4.70 -2.75
C ARG A 26 1.88 4.36 -3.93
N PHE A 27 1.26 4.01 -5.05
CA PHE A 27 1.99 3.86 -6.30
C PHE A 27 2.67 5.18 -6.67
N HIS A 28 3.93 5.09 -7.10
CA HIS A 28 4.68 6.23 -7.59
C HIS A 28 4.97 6.10 -9.08
N LYS A 29 5.65 5.02 -9.48
CA LYS A 29 6.03 4.75 -10.88
C LYS A 29 6.45 3.29 -11.07
N PHE A 30 6.58 2.86 -12.32
CA PHE A 30 7.32 1.66 -12.67
C PHE A 30 8.83 1.94 -12.71
N LEU A 31 9.62 0.92 -12.39
CA LEU A 31 11.07 0.84 -12.59
C LEU A 31 11.35 -0.05 -13.80
N ILE A 32 12.63 -0.32 -14.06
CA ILE A 32 13.02 -1.29 -15.10
C ILE A 32 12.48 -2.69 -14.77
N ASN A 33 12.18 -3.49 -15.79
CA ASN A 33 11.64 -4.85 -15.68
C ASN A 33 10.26 -4.92 -14.99
N ASP A 34 9.40 -3.93 -15.22
CA ASP A 34 8.01 -3.88 -14.71
C ASP A 34 7.89 -3.96 -13.18
N VAL A 35 8.96 -3.60 -12.46
CA VAL A 35 8.94 -3.52 -11.00
C VAL A 35 8.23 -2.24 -10.57
N GLU A 36 7.18 -2.36 -9.77
CA GLU A 36 6.43 -1.23 -9.24
C GLU A 36 7.16 -0.59 -8.04
N HIS A 37 7.29 0.73 -8.06
CA HIS A 37 7.79 1.51 -6.94
C HIS A 37 6.65 2.15 -6.15
N TRP A 38 6.54 1.77 -4.88
CA TRP A 38 5.49 2.19 -3.95
C TRP A 38 6.08 3.01 -2.80
N CYS A 39 5.68 4.27 -2.64
CA CYS A 39 6.18 5.12 -1.56
C CYS A 39 5.23 5.13 -0.36
N CYS A 40 5.75 5.31 0.85
CA CYS A 40 4.89 5.55 2.00
C CYS A 40 3.92 6.73 1.75
N THR A 41 2.68 6.59 2.23
CA THR A 41 1.65 7.63 2.09
C THR A 41 1.96 8.90 2.90
N VAL A 42 2.74 8.79 3.98
CA VAL A 42 3.20 9.93 4.80
C VAL A 42 4.28 10.70 4.03
N LYS A 43 4.03 11.97 3.71
CA LYS A 43 4.90 12.79 2.83
C LYS A 43 6.34 12.95 3.36
N THR A 44 6.53 12.99 4.67
CA THR A 44 7.84 13.12 5.31
C THR A 44 8.59 11.80 5.41
N CYS A 45 7.93 10.68 5.10
CA CYS A 45 8.55 9.36 5.17
C CYS A 45 9.26 9.01 3.87
N LYS A 46 10.49 8.52 4.00
CA LYS A 46 11.33 8.05 2.89
C LYS A 46 11.27 6.53 2.69
N CYS A 47 10.42 5.83 3.43
CA CYS A 47 10.19 4.39 3.25
C CYS A 47 9.48 4.13 1.91
N PHE A 48 9.96 3.13 1.17
CA PHE A 48 9.36 2.69 -0.08
C PHE A 48 9.46 1.17 -0.22
N ALA A 49 8.58 0.60 -1.03
CA ALA A 49 8.59 -0.80 -1.38
C ALA A 49 8.74 -0.95 -2.90
N LYS A 50 9.51 -1.95 -3.32
CA LYS A 50 9.50 -2.45 -4.69
C LYS A 50 8.64 -3.71 -4.72
N VAL A 51 7.76 -3.80 -5.70
CA VAL A 51 6.91 -4.96 -5.90
C VAL A 51 7.02 -5.42 -7.34
N ASN A 52 7.35 -6.69 -7.54
CA ASN A 52 7.38 -7.28 -8.86
C ASN A 52 5.97 -7.82 -9.19
N SER A 53 5.29 -7.24 -10.17
CA SER A 53 3.91 -7.67 -10.52
C SER A 53 3.87 -8.94 -11.36
N LEU A 54 5.00 -9.39 -11.93
CA LEU A 54 5.09 -10.68 -12.62
C LEU A 54 5.19 -11.84 -11.62
N ILE A 55 5.75 -11.55 -10.45
CA ILE A 55 5.94 -12.47 -9.33
C ILE A 55 5.34 -11.77 -8.13
N ASP A 56 4.00 -11.75 -8.06
CA ASP A 56 3.12 -11.05 -7.10
C ASP A 56 3.44 -11.26 -5.59
N ILE A 57 4.57 -11.85 -5.26
CA ILE A 57 4.97 -12.37 -3.96
C ILE A 57 6.30 -11.75 -3.49
N GLU A 58 7.07 -11.12 -4.39
CA GLU A 58 8.33 -10.47 -4.03
C GLU A 58 8.13 -8.99 -3.70
N ILE A 59 8.09 -8.69 -2.39
CA ILE A 59 8.13 -7.33 -1.87
C ILE A 59 9.46 -7.09 -1.19
N GLU A 60 10.18 -6.08 -1.66
CA GLU A 60 11.35 -5.54 -1.00
C GLU A 60 11.01 -4.20 -0.37
N ILE A 61 11.19 -4.08 0.95
CA ILE A 61 10.97 -2.82 1.68
C ILE A 61 12.33 -2.16 1.93
N PHE A 62 12.41 -0.87 1.62
CA PHE A 62 13.61 -0.05 1.75
C PHE A 62 13.36 1.12 2.70
N ASN A 63 14.37 1.38 3.53
CA ASN A 63 14.34 2.32 4.64
C ASN A 63 13.32 1.95 5.73
N GLU A 64 13.52 2.52 6.92
CA GLU A 64 12.60 2.34 8.03
C GLU A 64 11.56 3.47 8.10
N HIS A 65 10.37 3.14 8.58
CA HIS A 65 9.36 4.14 8.89
C HIS A 65 9.77 4.96 10.11
N LYS A 66 10.10 6.23 9.90
CA LYS A 66 10.36 7.20 10.99
C LYS A 66 9.08 7.90 11.47
N HIS A 67 7.99 7.14 11.55
CA HIS A 67 6.71 7.61 12.07
C HIS A 67 5.93 6.42 12.63
N LYS A 68 4.97 6.72 13.51
CA LYS A 68 4.10 5.68 14.07
C LYS A 68 3.29 4.99 12.96
N PRO A 69 3.03 3.68 13.08
CA PRO A 69 2.07 2.98 12.24
C PRO A 69 0.69 3.61 12.33
N LEU A 70 -0.12 3.44 11.28
CA LEU A 70 -1.51 3.83 11.37
C LEU A 70 -2.25 2.93 12.36
N PRO A 71 -3.11 3.50 13.22
CA PRO A 71 -4.02 2.72 14.04
C PRO A 71 -4.88 1.76 13.19
N GLU A 72 -5.02 0.51 13.65
CA GLU A 72 -5.73 -0.54 12.93
C GLU A 72 -7.20 -0.17 12.68
N ASN A 73 -7.86 0.47 13.65
CA ASN A 73 -9.24 0.94 13.51
C ASN A 73 -9.43 1.91 12.32
N ILE A 74 -8.43 2.74 12.02
CA ILE A 74 -8.47 3.66 10.86
C ILE A 74 -8.39 2.87 9.56
N LEU A 75 -7.52 1.85 9.48
CA LEU A 75 -7.41 0.98 8.31
C LEU A 75 -8.70 0.19 8.08
N THR A 76 -9.26 -0.39 9.13
CA THR A 76 -10.52 -1.15 9.09
C THR A 76 -11.68 -0.27 8.67
N ARG A 77 -11.82 0.94 9.24
CA ARG A 77 -12.84 1.91 8.83
C ARG A 77 -12.74 2.26 7.35
N GLN A 78 -11.52 2.48 6.84
CA GLN A 78 -11.32 2.80 5.42
C GLN A 78 -11.68 1.60 4.53
N LYS A 79 -11.33 0.36 4.92
CA LYS A 79 -11.75 -0.86 4.20
C LYS A 79 -13.28 -0.97 4.12
N ILE A 80 -13.98 -0.79 5.25
CA ILE A 80 -15.45 -0.82 5.31
C ILE A 80 -16.04 0.28 4.42
N SER A 81 -15.53 1.51 4.52
CA SER A 81 -16.01 2.65 3.74
C SER A 81 -15.84 2.43 2.23
N ASN A 82 -14.70 1.87 1.81
CA ASN A 82 -14.46 1.53 0.41
C ASN A 82 -15.46 0.49 -0.12
N ASN A 83 -15.82 -0.50 0.69
CA ASN A 83 -16.81 -1.51 0.32
C ASN A 83 -18.23 -0.92 0.23
N LEU A 84 -18.63 -0.09 1.20
CA LEU A 84 -19.96 0.53 1.22
C LEU A 84 -20.18 1.50 0.06
N LYS A 85 -19.20 2.36 -0.22
CA LYS A 85 -19.30 3.34 -1.33
C LYS A 85 -19.50 2.69 -2.70
N ARG A 86 -19.05 1.44 -2.88
CA ARG A 86 -19.23 0.71 -4.14
C ARG A 86 -20.58 0.02 -4.25
N LYS A 87 -21.18 -0.38 -3.14
CA LYS A 87 -22.56 -0.90 -3.10
C LYS A 87 -23.62 0.18 -3.32
N ALA A 88 -23.25 1.45 -3.17
CA ALA A 88 -24.16 2.59 -3.36
C ALA A 88 -24.21 3.10 -4.81
N VAL A 89 -23.54 2.41 -5.74
CA VAL A 89 -23.52 2.74 -7.18
C VAL A 89 -24.47 1.84 -7.99
N ASP A 90 -25.21 0.95 -7.32
CA ASP A 90 -26.26 0.11 -7.90
C ASP A 90 -27.66 0.72 -7.66
#